data_AF-A0A960BAI2-F1
#
_entry.id   AF-A0A960BAI2-F1
#
_cell.length_a   1.000
_cell.length_b   1.000
_cell.length_c   1.000
_cell.angle_alpha   90.00
_cell.angle_beta   90.00
_cell.angle_gamma   90.00
#
_symmetry.space_group_name_H-M   'P 1'
#
loop_
_entity.id
_entity.type
_entity.pdbx_description
1 polymer ?
#
loop_
_entity_poly.entity_id
_entity_poly.type
_entity_poly.pdbx_seq_one_letter_code
_entity_poly.pdbx_strand_id
1 'polypeptide(L)'
;VGSLNPNTSTVALFSNAGRWVKTYRTGAAIVSTLPVPQNAAVQPGTEVAGVDTLDETGRQAVADGTLAAPPNRATIDLDDFAGGFGVWSGTSFATPVVAGQLAQLLVRLGTEDVSLEAMLKRGRAAFDKVVRS
;
A
#
# COMPACT_ATOMS: atom_id res chain seq x y z
N VAL A 1 -3.90 15.83 7.29
CA VAL A 1 -4.69 14.59 7.42
C VAL A 1 -3.89 13.63 8.29
N GLY A 2 -4.49 13.04 9.31
CA GLY A 2 -3.86 11.99 10.12
C GLY A 2 -4.14 10.59 9.54
N SER A 3 -3.36 9.60 9.96
CA SER A 3 -3.47 8.22 9.50
C SER A 3 -4.13 7.31 10.54
N LEU A 4 -5.07 6.48 10.09
CA LEU A 4 -5.67 5.39 10.85
C LEU A 4 -5.01 4.05 10.50
N ASN A 5 -5.08 3.11 11.44
CA ASN A 5 -4.83 1.70 11.20
C ASN A 5 -5.95 1.09 10.32
N PRO A 6 -5.75 -0.12 9.77
CA PRO A 6 -6.76 -0.79 8.94
C PRO A 6 -8.12 -1.02 9.63
N ASN A 7 -8.14 -1.09 10.97
CA ASN A 7 -9.37 -1.20 11.75
C ASN A 7 -10.23 0.08 11.74
N THR A 8 -9.73 1.19 11.17
CA THR A 8 -10.41 2.49 11.05
C THR A 8 -10.77 3.19 12.36
N SER A 9 -10.56 2.55 13.51
CA SER A 9 -10.94 3.07 14.83
C SER A 9 -9.74 3.58 15.64
N THR A 10 -8.52 3.19 15.26
CA THR A 10 -7.31 3.57 15.98
C THR A 10 -6.40 4.41 15.10
N VAL A 11 -5.85 5.47 15.69
CA VAL A 11 -4.81 6.30 15.06
C VAL A 11 -3.53 5.47 14.95
N ALA A 12 -2.91 5.48 13.76
CA ALA A 12 -1.66 4.77 13.54
C ALA A 12 -0.55 5.37 14.42
N LEU A 13 0.34 4.53 14.97
CA LEU A 13 1.36 4.96 15.94
C LEU A 13 2.26 6.09 15.42
N PHE A 14 2.58 6.07 14.12
CA PHE A 14 3.39 7.09 13.46
C PHE A 14 2.64 8.41 13.16
N SER A 15 1.32 8.44 13.33
CA SER A 15 0.51 9.61 12.97
C SER A 15 0.48 10.62 14.11
N ASN A 16 0.77 11.88 13.78
CA ASN A 16 0.49 12.99 14.69
C ASN A 16 -1.01 13.05 15.03
N ALA A 17 -1.32 13.45 16.27
CA ALA A 17 -2.69 13.56 16.79
C ALA A 17 -3.02 14.92 17.44
N GLY A 18 -2.24 15.97 17.11
CA GLY A 18 -2.45 17.31 17.64
C GLY A 18 -3.73 17.99 17.12
N ARG A 19 -4.17 19.06 17.79
CA ARG A 19 -5.41 19.82 17.46
C ARG A 19 -5.46 20.40 16.04
N TRP A 20 -4.31 20.48 15.37
CA TRP A 20 -4.21 20.91 13.97
C TRP A 20 -4.63 19.84 12.96
N VAL A 21 -4.70 18.56 13.36
CA VAL A 21 -5.19 17.48 12.51
C VAL A 21 -6.71 17.60 12.38
N LYS A 22 -7.18 17.91 11.17
CA LYS A 22 -8.60 18.16 10.90
C LYS A 22 -9.42 16.90 10.64
N THR A 23 -8.80 15.86 10.10
CA THR A 23 -9.47 14.60 9.77
C THR A 23 -8.46 13.47 9.70
N TYR A 24 -8.96 12.23 9.77
CA TYR A 24 -8.20 11.01 9.71
C TYR A 24 -8.75 10.08 8.63
N ARG A 25 -7.86 9.38 7.92
CA ARG A 25 -8.21 8.29 6.98
C ARG A 25 -7.22 7.15 7.13
N THR A 26 -7.62 5.96 6.71
CA THR A 26 -6.70 4.81 6.64
C THR A 26 -5.50 5.19 5.79
N GLY A 27 -4.32 5.08 6.39
CA GLY A 27 -3.05 5.33 5.71
C GLY A 27 -1.97 4.32 6.12
N ALA A 28 -2.31 3.34 6.96
CA ALA A 28 -1.47 2.20 7.25
C ALA A 28 -1.92 0.98 6.43
N ALA A 29 -0.97 0.16 6.02
CA ALA A 29 -1.17 -1.02 5.18
C ALA A 29 -1.97 -0.75 3.89
N ILE A 30 -1.71 0.37 3.21
CA ILE A 30 -2.32 0.71 1.93
C ILE A 30 -1.56 0.01 0.81
N VAL A 31 -2.27 -0.77 -0.01
CA VAL A 31 -1.71 -1.31 -1.25
C VAL A 31 -1.74 -0.22 -2.32
N SER A 32 -0.59 0.07 -2.93
CA SER A 32 -0.48 1.04 -4.02
C SER A 32 0.58 0.62 -5.03
N THR A 33 0.45 1.12 -6.26
CA THR A 33 1.40 0.91 -7.34
C THR A 33 2.80 1.38 -6.97
N LEU A 34 3.80 0.66 -7.44
CA LEU A 34 5.22 0.94 -7.27
C LEU A 34 5.96 0.66 -8.59
N PRO A 35 7.02 1.41 -8.95
CA PRO A 35 7.86 1.06 -10.08
C PRO A 35 8.45 -0.35 -9.96
N VAL A 36 8.35 -1.12 -11.04
CA VAL A 36 8.71 -2.54 -11.13
C VAL A 36 10.19 -2.89 -10.86
N PRO A 37 11.21 -2.05 -11.15
CA PRO A 37 12.61 -2.45 -10.92
C PRO A 37 13.07 -2.25 -9.46
N GLN A 38 12.14 -2.08 -8.52
CA GLN A 38 12.47 -1.80 -7.13
C GLN A 38 12.46 -3.10 -6.34
N ASN A 39 13.63 -3.54 -5.90
CA ASN A 39 13.80 -4.52 -4.84
C ASN A 39 14.47 -3.78 -3.68
N ALA A 40 13.85 -3.78 -2.51
CA ALA A 40 14.41 -3.09 -1.36
C ALA A 40 15.34 -4.03 -0.58
N ALA A 41 15.48 -3.83 0.74
CA ALA A 41 16.57 -4.42 1.51
C ALA A 41 16.14 -5.63 2.34
N VAL A 42 14.83 -5.81 2.55
CA VAL A 42 14.28 -7.01 3.17
C VAL A 42 14.35 -8.13 2.15
N GLN A 43 14.34 -9.35 2.65
CA GLN A 43 14.43 -10.59 1.90
C GLN A 43 13.46 -11.58 2.59
N PRO A 44 13.15 -12.74 1.99
CA PRO A 44 12.43 -13.79 2.69
C PRO A 44 13.04 -14.09 4.06
N GLY A 45 12.21 -14.11 5.11
CA GLY A 45 12.65 -14.47 6.46
C GLY A 45 13.13 -15.92 6.59
N THR A 46 12.70 -16.80 5.69
CA THR A 46 13.23 -18.17 5.56
C THR A 46 13.24 -18.58 4.11
N GLU A 47 14.33 -19.20 3.68
CA GLU A 47 14.46 -19.90 2.40
C GLU A 47 15.04 -21.29 2.65
N VAL A 48 14.51 -22.28 1.93
CA VAL A 48 14.97 -23.66 1.91
C VAL A 48 15.29 -24.02 0.47
N ALA A 49 16.55 -24.36 0.20
CA ALA A 49 16.94 -24.81 -1.13
C ALA A 49 16.26 -26.14 -1.43
N GLY A 50 15.72 -26.31 -2.63
CA GLY A 50 14.96 -27.51 -2.97
C GLY A 50 15.81 -28.79 -2.86
N VAL A 51 17.12 -28.67 -3.13
CA VAL A 51 18.09 -29.76 -2.98
C VAL A 51 18.25 -30.26 -1.54
N ASP A 52 17.98 -29.43 -0.53
CA ASP A 52 18.07 -29.82 0.88
C ASP A 52 16.92 -30.74 1.29
N THR A 53 15.88 -30.87 0.45
CA THR A 53 14.77 -31.82 0.66
C THR A 53 15.08 -33.24 0.18
N LEU A 54 16.22 -33.44 -0.49
CA LEU A 54 16.65 -34.73 -1.02
C LEU A 54 17.56 -35.46 -0.03
N ASP A 55 17.61 -36.79 -0.15
CA ASP A 55 18.66 -37.60 0.47
C ASP A 55 19.97 -37.48 -0.33
N GLU A 56 21.03 -38.17 0.13
CA GLU A 56 22.35 -38.10 -0.51
C GLU A 56 22.32 -38.58 -1.97
N THR A 57 21.57 -39.65 -2.26
CA THR A 57 21.43 -40.20 -3.62
C THR A 57 20.75 -39.19 -4.54
N GLY A 58 19.68 -38.54 -4.07
CA GLY A 58 18.98 -37.51 -4.81
C GLY A 58 19.86 -36.27 -5.06
N ARG A 59 20.63 -35.83 -4.07
CA ARG A 59 21.58 -34.73 -4.24
C ARG A 59 22.64 -35.04 -5.30
N GLN A 60 23.22 -36.24 -5.28
CA GLN A 60 24.18 -36.67 -6.29
C GLN A 60 23.54 -36.75 -7.68
N ALA A 61 22.32 -37.28 -7.79
CA ALA A 61 21.60 -37.35 -9.06
C ALA A 61 21.34 -35.96 -9.67
N VAL A 62 21.04 -34.96 -8.83
CA VAL A 62 20.93 -33.55 -9.26
C VAL A 62 22.28 -33.00 -9.70
N ALA A 63 23.35 -33.25 -8.94
CA ALA A 63 24.71 -32.82 -9.29
C ALA A 63 25.19 -33.42 -10.63
N ASP A 64 24.81 -34.66 -10.91
CA ASP A 64 25.13 -35.37 -12.16
C ASP A 64 24.19 -34.99 -13.32
N GLY A 65 23.18 -34.14 -13.08
CA GLY A 65 22.20 -33.72 -14.08
C GLY A 65 21.21 -34.82 -14.50
N THR A 66 21.14 -35.92 -13.75
CA THR A 66 20.24 -37.05 -14.01
C THR A 66 18.87 -36.88 -13.35
N LEU A 67 18.76 -35.95 -12.40
CA LEU A 67 17.53 -35.53 -11.74
C LEU A 67 17.41 -34.01 -11.76
N ALA A 68 16.21 -33.48 -12.01
CA ALA A 68 15.96 -32.06 -11.87
C ALA A 68 15.92 -31.65 -10.38
N ALA A 69 16.56 -30.53 -10.05
CA ALA A 69 16.49 -29.98 -8.70
C ALA A 69 15.03 -29.63 -8.33
N PRO A 70 14.54 -30.00 -7.14
CA PRO A 70 13.28 -29.49 -6.63
C PRO A 70 13.32 -27.96 -6.55
N PRO A 71 12.16 -27.28 -6.61
CA PRO A 71 12.12 -25.83 -6.46
C PRO A 71 12.49 -25.41 -5.03
N ASN A 72 13.16 -24.26 -4.91
CA ASN A 72 13.35 -23.60 -3.61
C ASN A 72 11.99 -23.18 -3.02
N ARG A 73 11.94 -23.08 -1.69
CA ARG A 73 10.74 -22.63 -0.97
C ARG A 73 11.14 -21.50 -0.03
N ALA A 74 10.42 -20.39 -0.07
CA ALA A 74 10.71 -19.24 0.78
C ALA A 74 9.42 -18.65 1.38
N THR A 75 9.54 -17.96 2.51
CA THR A 75 8.48 -17.07 3.01
C THR A 75 8.29 -15.88 2.06
N ILE A 76 7.18 -15.15 2.19
CA ILE A 76 6.93 -13.96 1.37
C ILE A 76 8.06 -12.95 1.57
N ASP A 77 8.66 -12.52 0.47
CA ASP A 77 9.44 -11.29 0.41
C ASP A 77 8.47 -10.10 0.34
N LEU A 78 8.48 -9.27 1.39
CA LEU A 78 7.54 -8.15 1.51
C LEU A 78 7.97 -6.93 0.68
N ASP A 79 9.20 -6.91 0.14
CA ASP A 79 9.75 -5.77 -0.59
C ASP A 79 10.49 -6.13 -1.89
N ASP A 80 10.25 -7.32 -2.44
CA ASP A 80 10.60 -7.72 -3.82
C ASP A 80 9.92 -6.83 -4.87
N PHE A 81 8.70 -6.34 -4.58
CA PHE A 81 7.85 -5.44 -5.41
C PHE A 81 7.77 -5.72 -6.92
N ALA A 82 8.22 -6.89 -7.39
CA ALA A 82 8.24 -7.27 -8.80
C ALA A 82 6.84 -7.28 -9.45
N GLY A 83 5.78 -7.38 -8.64
CA GLY A 83 4.39 -7.25 -9.08
C GLY A 83 3.95 -5.82 -9.41
N GLY A 84 4.78 -4.80 -9.19
CA GLY A 84 4.44 -3.39 -9.41
C GLY A 84 3.51 -2.80 -8.34
N PHE A 85 3.39 -3.46 -7.19
CA PHE A 85 2.61 -3.00 -6.03
C PHE A 85 3.43 -3.20 -4.74
N GLY A 86 3.17 -2.34 -3.77
CA GLY A 86 3.73 -2.44 -2.42
C GLY A 86 2.69 -2.12 -1.36
N VAL A 87 2.98 -2.52 -0.12
CA VAL A 87 2.19 -2.17 1.07
C VAL A 87 2.85 -0.99 1.77
N TRP A 88 2.09 0.08 1.93
CA TRP A 88 2.60 1.35 2.42
C TRP A 88 1.94 1.77 3.72
N SER A 89 2.70 2.49 4.54
CA SER A 89 2.18 3.12 5.75
C SER A 89 2.69 4.56 5.86
N GLY A 90 1.78 5.51 6.04
CA GLY A 90 2.14 6.89 6.24
C GLY A 90 0.95 7.85 6.19
N THR A 91 1.12 9.02 6.79
CA THR A 91 0.17 10.15 6.59
C THR A 91 0.17 10.62 5.13
N SER A 92 1.27 10.40 4.40
CA SER A 92 1.38 10.53 2.95
C SER A 92 0.43 9.60 2.19
N PHE A 93 0.03 8.46 2.78
CA PHE A 93 -0.93 7.52 2.20
C PHE A 93 -2.37 7.74 2.68
N ALA A 94 -2.58 8.36 3.85
CA ALA A 94 -3.91 8.82 4.27
C ALA A 94 -4.40 10.04 3.45
N THR A 95 -3.48 10.90 3.04
CA THR A 95 -3.77 12.14 2.28
C THR A 95 -4.44 11.89 0.91
N PRO A 96 -3.95 10.99 0.03
CA PRO A 96 -4.59 10.73 -1.25
C PRO A 96 -6.00 10.12 -1.11
N VAL A 97 -6.31 9.42 0.00
CA VAL A 97 -7.68 8.97 0.28
C VAL A 97 -8.62 10.18 0.43
N VAL A 98 -8.21 11.21 1.16
CA VAL A 98 -8.97 12.47 1.29
C VAL A 98 -9.09 13.17 -0.06
N ALA A 99 -8.00 13.24 -0.84
CA ALA A 99 -8.03 13.85 -2.17
C ALA A 99 -9.02 13.14 -3.12
N GLY A 100 -9.03 11.80 -3.13
CA GLY A 100 -9.98 11.01 -3.91
C GLY A 100 -11.44 11.21 -3.48
N GLN A 101 -11.69 11.30 -2.17
CA GLN A 101 -13.03 11.61 -1.65
C GLN A 101 -13.50 13.03 -2.03
N LEU A 102 -12.60 14.01 -1.98
CA LEU A 102 -12.89 15.38 -2.45
C LEU A 102 -13.21 15.38 -3.95
N ALA A 103 -12.37 14.75 -4.77
CA ALA A 103 -12.58 14.65 -6.21
C ALA A 103 -13.92 13.96 -6.55
N GLN A 104 -14.24 12.84 -5.89
CA GLN A 104 -15.52 12.14 -6.06
C GLN A 104 -16.70 13.06 -5.74
N LEU A 105 -16.63 13.81 -4.64
CA LEU A 105 -17.72 14.67 -4.21
C LEU A 105 -17.86 15.90 -5.13
N LEU A 106 -16.76 16.46 -5.62
CA LEU A 106 -16.77 17.52 -6.62
C LEU A 106 -17.51 17.07 -7.89
N VAL A 107 -17.24 15.85 -8.38
CA VAL A 107 -17.93 15.28 -9.54
C VAL A 107 -19.43 15.11 -9.26
N ARG A 108 -19.81 14.60 -8.08
CA ARG A 108 -21.22 14.42 -7.70
C ARG A 108 -22.00 15.73 -7.54
N LEU A 109 -21.32 16.83 -7.21
CA LEU A 109 -21.93 18.15 -7.05
C LEU A 109 -22.12 18.88 -8.40
N GLY A 110 -21.73 18.27 -9.52
CA GLY A 110 -21.82 18.86 -10.86
C GLY A 110 -20.52 19.55 -11.27
N THR A 111 -20.21 19.50 -12.57
CA THR A 111 -18.98 20.09 -13.14
C THR A 111 -19.24 20.98 -14.35
N GLU A 112 -20.51 21.19 -14.69
CA GLU A 112 -20.95 21.91 -15.88
C GLU A 112 -20.72 23.42 -15.75
N ASP A 113 -21.07 23.99 -14.58
CA ASP A 113 -20.85 25.41 -14.30
C ASP A 113 -19.42 25.65 -13.80
N VAL A 114 -18.60 26.24 -14.66
CA VAL A 114 -17.20 26.56 -14.42
C VAL A 114 -16.98 28.01 -13.97
N SER A 115 -18.03 28.74 -13.58
CA SER A 115 -17.86 30.05 -12.96
C SER A 115 -17.12 29.93 -11.62
N LEU A 116 -16.33 30.95 -11.29
CA LEU A 116 -15.55 30.99 -10.04
C LEU A 116 -16.45 30.80 -8.82
N GLU A 117 -17.61 31.44 -8.79
CA GLU A 117 -18.58 31.33 -7.70
C GLU A 117 -19.06 29.89 -7.53
N ALA A 118 -19.47 29.23 -8.62
CA ALA A 118 -19.95 27.86 -8.57
C ALA A 118 -18.82 26.89 -8.16
N MET A 119 -17.61 27.06 -8.68
CA MET A 119 -16.44 26.26 -8.28
C MET A 119 -16.12 26.41 -6.78
N LEU A 120 -16.10 27.64 -6.25
CA LEU A 120 -15.84 27.90 -4.84
C LEU A 120 -16.93 27.31 -3.95
N LYS A 121 -18.20 27.47 -4.33
CA LYS A 121 -19.35 26.90 -3.61
C LYS A 121 -19.25 25.37 -3.54
N ARG A 122 -18.98 24.70 -4.66
CA ARG A 122 -18.78 23.24 -4.71
C ARG A 122 -17.56 22.80 -3.93
N GLY A 123 -16.43 23.49 -4.10
CA GLY A 123 -15.19 23.22 -3.37
C GLY A 123 -15.38 23.29 -1.86
N ARG A 124 -16.06 24.33 -1.39
CA ARG A 124 -16.37 24.50 0.04
C ARG A 124 -17.31 23.42 0.56
N ALA A 125 -18.39 23.13 -0.17
CA ALA A 125 -19.33 22.07 0.19
C ALA A 125 -18.63 20.69 0.26
N ALA A 126 -17.75 20.39 -0.69
CA ALA A 126 -16.99 19.15 -0.69
C ALA A 126 -16.00 19.09 0.48
N PHE A 127 -15.27 20.18 0.74
CA PHE A 127 -14.33 20.28 1.85
C PHE A 127 -15.00 20.08 3.21
N ASP A 128 -16.11 20.78 3.47
CA ASP A 128 -16.82 20.68 4.74
C ASP A 128 -17.32 19.24 4.98
N LYS A 129 -17.75 18.54 3.93
CA LYS A 129 -18.22 17.14 4.04
C LYS A 129 -17.11 16.10 4.19
N VAL A 130 -15.91 16.33 3.69
CA VAL A 130 -14.81 15.34 3.75
C VAL A 130 -13.88 15.60 4.92
N VAL A 131 -13.59 16.87 5.22
CA VAL A 131 -12.54 17.26 6.16
C VAL A 131 -13.10 17.66 7.52
N ARG A 132 -14.37 18.10 7.61
CA ARG A 132 -15.00 18.52 8.87
C ARG A 132 -16.11 17.57 9.35
N SER A 133 -16.33 16.44 8.67
CA SER A 133 -17.28 15.39 9.06
C SER A 133 -16.79 14.55 10.23
#